data_AF-A0A959JRP6-F1
#
_entry.id   AF-A0A959JRP6-F1
#
_cell.length_a   1.000
_cell.length_b   1.000
_cell.length_c   1.000
_cell.angle_alpha   90.00
_cell.angle_beta   90.00
_cell.angle_gamma   90.00
#
_symmetry.space_group_name_H-M   'P 1'
#
loop_
_entity.id
_entity.type
_entity.pdbx_description
1 polymer ?
#
loop_
_entity_poly.entity_id
_entity_poly.type
_entity_poly.pdbx_seq_one_letter_code
_entity_poly.pdbx_strand_id
1 'polypeptide(L)'
;MQHQLEELSLAEKQLISTLNWFRSHYALYQGLDQDRPATLSAVEQFGRDWIGRFKENWGPAFVTLSEKEIISFEGGSYQFTPYGSQVKEDLEMVFPFYQMEYDNFFDQAENSNSHQKFCERVYGLNLTQHG
;
A
#
# COMPACT_ATOMS: atom_id res chain seq x y z
N MET A 1 -18.74 -0.97 -13.69
CA MET A 1 -17.60 -0.67 -12.82
C MET A 1 -16.87 -1.92 -12.38
N GLN A 2 -17.53 -2.95 -11.83
CA GLN A 2 -16.85 -4.17 -11.34
C GLN A 2 -15.92 -4.86 -12.36
N HIS A 3 -16.33 -4.96 -13.64
CA HIS A 3 -15.50 -5.50 -14.72
C HIS A 3 -14.19 -4.72 -14.96
N GLN A 4 -14.16 -3.41 -14.70
CA GLN A 4 -12.96 -2.59 -14.91
C GLN A 4 -11.91 -2.84 -13.82
N LEU A 5 -12.31 -3.17 -12.59
CA LEU A 5 -11.40 -3.51 -11.51
C LEU A 5 -10.76 -4.90 -11.70
N GLU A 6 -11.45 -5.80 -12.40
CA GLU A 6 -10.93 -7.14 -12.72
C GLU A 6 -9.80 -7.08 -13.75
N GLU A 7 -9.79 -6.07 -14.63
CA GLU A 7 -8.75 -5.83 -15.63
C GLU A 7 -7.48 -5.19 -15.06
N LEU A 8 -7.52 -4.71 -13.81
CA LEU A 8 -6.34 -4.20 -13.12
C LEU A 8 -5.51 -5.37 -12.56
N SER A 9 -4.21 -5.36 -12.89
CA SER A 9 -3.22 -6.25 -12.29
C SER A 9 -3.08 -5.99 -10.79
N LEU A 10 -2.50 -6.94 -10.06
CA LEU A 10 -2.22 -6.76 -8.63
C LEU A 10 -1.34 -5.53 -8.38
N ALA A 11 -0.28 -5.34 -9.17
CA ALA A 11 0.61 -4.19 -9.07
C ALA A 11 -0.12 -2.84 -9.23
N GLU A 12 -1.06 -2.77 -10.20
CA GLU A 12 -1.89 -1.58 -10.41
C GLU A 12 -2.82 -1.32 -9.21
N LYS A 13 -3.46 -2.36 -8.68
CA LYS A 13 -4.33 -2.25 -7.50
C LYS A 13 -3.56 -1.77 -6.28
N GLN A 14 -2.40 -2.38 -6.00
CA GLN A 14 -1.51 -1.95 -4.92
C GLN A 14 -1.09 -0.49 -5.07
N LEU A 15 -0.69 -0.07 -6.27
CA LEU A 15 -0.26 1.31 -6.54
C LEU A 15 -1.41 2.31 -6.34
N ILE A 16 -2.62 2.03 -6.84
CA ILE A 16 -3.79 2.89 -6.65
C ILE A 16 -4.11 3.03 -5.15
N SER A 17 -4.25 1.92 -4.43
CA SER A 17 -4.54 1.96 -2.99
C SER A 17 -3.43 2.69 -2.21
N THR A 18 -2.17 2.50 -2.60
CA THR A 18 -1.03 3.20 -2.00
C THR A 18 -1.09 4.70 -2.25
N LEU A 19 -1.34 5.15 -3.48
CA LEU A 19 -1.46 6.58 -3.81
C LEU A 19 -2.63 7.24 -3.07
N ASN A 20 -3.74 6.51 -2.90
CA ASN A 20 -4.89 6.97 -2.11
C ASN A 20 -4.49 7.21 -0.65
N TRP A 21 -3.68 6.32 -0.08
CA TRP A 21 -3.24 6.38 1.31
C TRP A 21 -1.99 7.22 1.55
N PHE A 22 -1.21 7.52 0.52
CA PHE A 22 0.06 8.24 0.62
C PHE A 22 -0.12 9.58 1.34
N ARG A 23 -1.21 10.31 1.08
CA ARG A 23 -1.50 11.61 1.73
C ARG A 23 -2.56 11.52 2.83
N SER A 24 -2.91 10.33 3.29
CA SER A 24 -3.95 10.18 4.30
C SER A 24 -3.51 10.70 5.68
N HIS A 25 -4.43 10.71 6.64
CA HIS A 25 -4.13 11.07 8.04
C HIS A 25 -3.02 10.19 8.66
N TYR A 26 -2.74 9.01 8.11
CA TYR A 26 -1.60 8.19 8.53
C TYR A 26 -0.25 8.87 8.34
N ALA A 27 -0.12 9.73 7.34
CA ALA A 27 1.08 10.55 7.15
C ALA A 27 1.38 11.41 8.38
N LEU A 28 0.35 11.98 9.02
CA LEU A 28 0.51 12.84 10.19
C LEU A 28 1.04 12.07 11.40
N TYR A 29 0.59 10.82 11.60
CA TYR A 29 1.10 9.97 12.69
C TYR A 29 2.59 9.64 12.54
N GLN A 30 3.11 9.65 11.31
CA GLN A 30 4.53 9.47 11.03
C GLN A 30 5.32 10.79 10.98
N GLY A 31 4.69 11.93 11.25
CA GLY A 31 5.32 13.25 11.12
C GLY A 31 5.63 13.64 9.68
N LEU A 32 4.97 13.01 8.70
CA LEU A 32 5.11 13.32 7.28
C LEU A 32 4.11 14.39 6.86
N ASP A 33 4.56 15.29 5.99
CA ASP A 33 3.72 16.31 5.38
C ASP A 33 2.66 15.65 4.46
N GLN A 34 1.41 16.10 4.56
CA GLN A 34 0.32 15.67 3.68
C GLN A 34 0.50 16.20 2.26
N ASP A 35 1.14 17.36 2.10
CA ASP A 35 1.34 18.00 0.80
C ASP A 35 2.60 17.49 0.08
N ARG A 36 3.28 16.49 0.64
CA ARG A 36 4.49 15.95 0.03
C ARG A 36 4.22 15.42 -1.39
N PRO A 37 5.18 15.62 -2.33
CA PRO A 37 5.00 15.17 -3.70
C PRO A 37 5.01 13.64 -3.76
N ALA A 38 4.03 13.06 -4.45
CA ALA A 38 3.98 11.64 -4.73
C ALA A 38 4.92 11.35 -5.91
N THR A 39 6.23 11.44 -5.68
CA THR A 39 7.23 11.04 -6.68
C THR A 39 7.30 9.52 -6.77
N LEU A 40 7.81 9.00 -7.89
CA LEU A 40 8.03 7.55 -8.04
C LEU A 40 8.82 6.99 -6.86
N SER A 41 9.93 7.62 -6.48
CA SER A 41 10.78 7.15 -5.39
C SER A 41 10.08 7.18 -4.03
N ALA A 42 9.31 8.22 -3.75
CA ALA A 42 8.62 8.36 -2.47
C ALA A 42 7.47 7.35 -2.33
N VAL A 43 6.70 7.14 -3.39
CA VAL A 43 5.60 6.16 -3.42
C VAL A 43 6.16 4.74 -3.35
N GLU A 44 7.23 4.44 -4.10
CA GLU A 44 7.94 3.16 -4.03
C GLU A 44 8.47 2.86 -2.62
N GLN A 45 9.04 3.87 -1.95
CA GLN A 45 9.53 3.70 -0.58
C GLN A 45 8.38 3.46 0.39
N PHE A 46 7.31 4.25 0.31
CA PHE A 46 6.12 4.06 1.13
C PHE A 46 5.53 2.66 0.94
N GLY A 47 5.41 2.18 -0.30
CA GLY A 47 4.97 0.81 -0.57
C GLY A 47 5.87 -0.25 0.09
N ARG A 48 7.20 -0.07 0.05
CA ARG A 48 8.14 -1.00 0.69
C ARG A 48 8.00 -1.02 2.21
N ASP A 49 7.80 0.14 2.82
CA ASP A 49 7.71 0.24 4.28
C ASP A 49 6.44 -0.42 4.81
N TRP A 50 5.32 -0.30 4.09
CA TRP A 50 4.01 -0.74 4.56
C TRP A 50 3.54 -2.09 4.01
N ILE A 51 3.74 -2.36 2.73
CA ILE A 51 3.34 -3.64 2.08
C ILE A 51 4.49 -4.66 2.19
N GLY A 52 5.71 -4.18 2.44
CA GLY A 52 6.86 -5.03 2.69
C GLY A 52 7.17 -5.98 1.54
N ARG A 53 7.36 -7.26 1.87
CA ARG A 53 7.76 -8.29 0.91
C ARG A 53 6.67 -8.63 -0.12
N PHE A 54 5.42 -8.26 0.15
CA PHE A 54 4.28 -8.53 -0.75
C PHE A 54 4.11 -7.45 -1.81
N LYS A 55 4.94 -6.41 -1.80
CA LYS A 55 4.90 -5.33 -2.78
C LYS A 55 5.34 -5.85 -4.15
N GLU A 56 4.47 -5.66 -5.13
CA GLU A 56 4.77 -5.94 -6.53
C GLU A 56 5.72 -4.89 -7.14
N ASN A 57 6.29 -5.23 -8.31
CA ASN A 57 7.04 -4.26 -9.10
C ASN A 57 6.07 -3.25 -9.75
N TRP A 58 6.07 -2.01 -9.28
CA TRP A 58 5.16 -0.97 -9.79
C TRP A 58 5.72 -0.19 -10.98
N GLY A 59 6.96 -0.42 -11.40
CA GLY A 59 7.55 0.27 -12.55
C GLY A 59 6.64 0.23 -13.79
N PRO A 60 6.19 -0.97 -14.22
CA PRO A 60 5.20 -1.08 -15.30
C PRO A 60 3.83 -0.49 -14.96
N ALA A 61 3.38 -0.60 -13.71
CA ALA A 61 2.07 -0.13 -13.27
C ALA A 61 1.93 1.41 -13.37
N PHE A 62 2.98 2.18 -13.09
CA PHE A 62 2.96 3.63 -13.31
C PHE A 62 2.68 3.98 -14.78
N VAL A 63 3.30 3.25 -15.71
CA VAL A 63 3.12 3.47 -17.14
C VAL A 63 1.69 3.10 -17.56
N THR A 64 1.23 1.90 -17.23
CA THR A 64 -0.09 1.42 -17.65
C THR A 64 -1.23 2.23 -17.05
N LEU A 65 -1.12 2.68 -15.79
CA LEU A 65 -2.13 3.54 -15.17
C LEU A 65 -2.17 4.94 -15.78
N SER A 66 -1.03 5.47 -16.23
CA SER A 66 -1.01 6.74 -16.97
C SER A 66 -1.60 6.59 -18.37
N GLU A 67 -1.31 5.50 -19.08
CA GLU A 67 -1.92 5.19 -20.39
C GLU A 67 -3.44 5.00 -20.29
N LYS A 68 -3.93 4.43 -19.18
CA LYS A 68 -5.36 4.27 -18.86
C LYS A 68 -6.01 5.57 -18.35
N GLU A 69 -5.27 6.68 -18.31
CA GLU A 69 -5.71 7.98 -17.77
C GLU A 69 -6.24 7.90 -16.32
N ILE A 70 -5.74 6.97 -15.51
CA ILE A 70 -6.10 6.85 -14.08
C ILE A 70 -5.23 7.81 -13.26
N ILE A 71 -3.95 7.91 -13.58
CA ILE A 71 -3.02 8.82 -12.91
C ILE A 71 -2.30 9.72 -13.91
N SER A 72 -2.01 10.96 -13.52
CA SER A 72 -1.14 11.87 -14.26
C SER A 72 0.06 12.28 -13.40
N PHE A 73 1.17 12.65 -14.04
CA PHE A 73 2.35 13.22 -13.37
C PHE A 73 2.43 14.71 -13.67
N GLU A 74 2.02 15.53 -12.71
CA GLU A 74 1.90 16.97 -12.86
C GLU A 74 2.55 17.69 -11.68
N GLY A 75 3.32 18.75 -11.96
CA GLY A 75 4.00 19.51 -10.91
C GLY A 75 5.02 18.70 -10.09
N GLY A 76 5.58 17.63 -10.66
CA GLY A 76 6.52 16.75 -9.95
C GLY A 76 5.85 15.73 -9.03
N SER A 77 4.54 15.50 -9.16
CA SER A 77 3.79 14.56 -8.34
C SER A 77 2.83 13.74 -9.19
N TYR A 78 2.69 12.45 -8.87
CA TYR A 78 1.55 11.67 -9.33
C TYR A 78 0.27 12.16 -8.65
N GLN A 79 -0.81 12.23 -9.42
CA GLN A 79 -2.15 12.61 -8.99
C GLN A 79 -3.17 11.72 -9.69
N PHE A 80 -4.34 11.54 -9.06
CA PHE A 80 -5.46 10.90 -9.73
C PHE A 80 -6.10 11.89 -10.70
N THR A 81 -6.45 11.41 -11.89
CA THR A 81 -7.34 12.16 -12.79
C THR A 81 -8.77 12.13 -12.23
N PRO A 82 -9.73 12.87 -12.83
CA PRO A 82 -11.14 12.70 -12.49
C PRO A 82 -11.63 11.26 -12.64
N TYR A 83 -11.18 10.56 -13.70
CA TYR A 83 -11.50 9.15 -13.91
C TYR A 83 -10.84 8.25 -12.84
N GLY A 84 -9.55 8.46 -12.58
CA GLY A 84 -8.85 7.70 -11.55
C GLY A 84 -9.38 7.92 -10.14
N SER A 85 -9.98 9.07 -9.87
CA SER A 85 -10.64 9.35 -8.59
C SER A 85 -11.88 8.49 -8.38
N GLN A 86 -12.64 8.18 -9.45
CA GLN A 86 -13.72 7.19 -9.36
C GLN A 86 -13.15 5.78 -9.17
N VAL A 87 -12.12 5.42 -9.94
CA VAL A 87 -11.51 4.09 -9.88
C VAL A 87 -10.96 3.79 -8.49
N LYS A 88 -10.30 4.75 -7.82
CA LYS A 88 -9.77 4.54 -6.47
C LYS A 88 -10.89 4.34 -5.43
N GLU A 89 -12.01 5.05 -5.57
CA GLU A 89 -13.14 4.93 -4.65
C GLU A 89 -13.79 3.55 -4.77
N ASP A 90 -14.00 3.07 -6.00
CA ASP A 90 -14.50 1.73 -6.27
C ASP A 90 -13.54 0.65 -5.77
N LEU A 91 -12.22 0.87 -5.97
CA LEU A 91 -11.19 -0.08 -5.57
C LEU A 91 -11.05 -0.19 -4.05
N GLU A 92 -11.11 0.92 -3.31
CA GLU A 92 -10.97 0.92 -1.84
C GLU A 92 -11.98 -0.01 -1.16
N MET A 93 -13.17 -0.17 -1.75
CA MET A 93 -14.22 -1.04 -1.21
C MET A 93 -13.91 -2.54 -1.31
N VAL A 94 -13.06 -2.95 -2.26
CA VAL A 94 -12.76 -4.36 -2.55
C VAL A 94 -11.29 -4.73 -2.35
N PHE A 95 -10.41 -3.74 -2.32
CA PHE A 95 -8.96 -3.89 -2.17
C PHE A 95 -8.40 -2.75 -1.28
N PRO A 96 -8.81 -2.70 -0.01
CA PRO A 96 -8.40 -1.63 0.89
C PRO A 96 -6.92 -1.72 1.26
N PHE A 97 -6.26 -0.58 1.43
CA PHE A 97 -4.82 -0.53 1.72
C PHE A 97 -4.44 -1.26 3.02
N TYR A 98 -5.27 -1.12 4.07
CA TYR A 98 -4.99 -1.72 5.37
C TYR A 98 -4.82 -3.23 5.30
N GLN A 99 -5.46 -3.92 4.35
CA GLN A 99 -5.32 -5.37 4.22
C GLN A 99 -3.87 -5.75 3.93
N MET A 100 -3.22 -5.05 3.01
CA MET A 100 -1.81 -5.30 2.65
C MET A 100 -0.84 -4.93 3.79
N GLU A 101 -1.16 -3.87 4.52
CA GLU A 101 -0.41 -3.46 5.71
C GLU A 101 -0.47 -4.53 6.79
N TYR A 102 -1.67 -5.06 7.09
CA TYR A 102 -1.85 -6.15 8.04
C TYR A 102 -1.13 -7.42 7.58
N ASP A 103 -1.22 -7.79 6.30
CA ASP A 103 -0.51 -8.96 5.78
C ASP A 103 1.00 -8.87 6.04
N ASN A 104 1.60 -7.69 5.81
CA ASN A 104 3.01 -7.43 6.12
C ASN A 104 3.28 -7.45 7.64
N PHE A 105 2.43 -6.81 8.44
CA PHE A 105 2.59 -6.79 9.90
C PHE A 105 2.55 -8.20 10.51
N PHE A 106 1.56 -9.01 10.13
CA PHE A 106 1.44 -10.38 10.60
C PHE A 106 2.61 -11.23 10.16
N ASP A 107 3.07 -11.08 8.92
CA ASP A 107 4.26 -11.78 8.47
C ASP A 107 5.50 -11.43 9.29
N GLN A 108 5.70 -10.14 9.61
CA GLN A 108 6.81 -9.71 10.45
C GLN A 108 6.69 -10.23 11.89
N ALA A 109 5.48 -10.24 12.45
CA ALA A 109 5.21 -10.74 13.80
C ALA A 109 5.45 -12.25 13.91
N GLU A 110 4.91 -13.03 12.96
CA GLU A 110 5.04 -14.49 12.92
C GLU A 110 6.50 -14.94 12.81
N ASN A 111 7.32 -14.18 12.08
CA ASN A 111 8.74 -14.47 11.86
C ASN A 111 9.68 -13.77 12.87
N SER A 112 9.15 -13.10 13.89
CA SER A 112 9.96 -12.37 14.87
C SER A 112 10.53 -13.30 15.95
N ASN A 113 11.82 -13.63 15.82
CA ASN A 113 12.57 -14.41 16.82
C ASN A 113 12.56 -13.76 18.21
N SER A 114 12.61 -12.43 18.27
CA SER A 114 12.53 -11.70 19.54
C SER A 114 11.16 -11.85 20.20
N HIS A 115 10.08 -11.81 19.40
CA HIS A 115 8.72 -12.00 19.90
C HIS A 115 8.51 -13.44 20.37
N GLN A 116 8.97 -14.42 19.59
CA GLN A 116 8.98 -15.84 20.00
C GLN A 116 9.65 -16.02 21.37
N LYS A 117 10.88 -15.52 21.54
CA LYS A 117 11.61 -15.63 22.81
C LYS A 117 10.88 -14.95 23.97
N PHE A 118 10.22 -13.83 23.71
CA PHE A 118 9.40 -13.16 24.72
C PHE A 118 8.21 -14.03 25.13
N CYS A 119 7.46 -14.58 24.17
CA CYS A 119 6.30 -15.43 24.44
C CYS A 119 6.68 -16.71 25.18
N GLU A 120 7.75 -17.39 24.74
CA GLU A 120 8.28 -18.57 25.42
C GLU A 120 8.69 -18.26 26.86
N ARG A 121 9.29 -17.09 27.11
CA ARG A 121 9.69 -16.66 28.45
C ARG A 121 8.50 -16.36 29.36
N VAL A 122 7.46 -15.69 28.85
CA VAL A 122 6.35 -15.18 29.67
C VAL A 122 5.23 -16.21 29.81
N TYR A 123 4.91 -16.92 28.73
CA TYR A 123 3.76 -17.83 28.64
C TYR A 123 4.16 -19.31 28.56
N GLY A 124 5.45 -19.63 28.42
CA GLY A 124 5.93 -21.01 28.26
C GLY A 124 5.60 -21.63 26.91
N LEU A 125 5.05 -20.85 25.97
CA LEU A 125 4.61 -21.28 24.64
C LEU A 125 5.01 -20.23 23.60
N ASN A 126 5.29 -20.67 22.38
CA ASN A 126 5.40 -19.75 21.24
C ASN A 126 4.00 -19.37 20.75
N LEU A 127 3.63 -18.10 20.92
CA LEU A 127 2.32 -17.56 20.54
C LEU A 127 2.38 -16.62 19.33
N THR A 128 3.47 -16.63 18.55
CA THR A 128 3.68 -15.74 17.40
C THR A 128 2.60 -15.84 16.31
N GLN A 129 1.82 -16.91 16.29
CA GLN A 129 0.75 -17.16 15.30
C GLN A 129 -0.57 -16.43 15.61
N HIS A 130 -0.65 -15.70 16.73
CA HIS A 130 -1.88 -15.04 17.18
C HIS A 130 -1.92 -13.53 16.90
N GLY A 131 -0.88 -12.96 16.27
CA GLY A 131 -0.71 -11.51 16.13
C GLY A 131 -0.23 -10.86 17.41
#